data_AF-A0A970BCS4-F1
#
_entry.id   AF-A0A970BCS4-F1
#
_cell.length_a   1.000
_cell.length_b   1.000
_cell.length_c   1.000
_cell.angle_alpha   90.00
_cell.angle_beta   90.00
_cell.angle_gamma   90.00
#
_symmetry.space_group_name_H-M   'P 1'
#
loop_
_entity.id
_entity.type
_entity.pdbx_description
1 polymer ?
#
loop_
_entity_poly.entity_id
_entity_poly.type
_entity_poly.pdbx_seq_one_letter_code
_entity_poly.pdbx_strand_id
1 'polypeptide(L)' 'MQLPDYHAFLLRVWREDGRAPWRAALENPHTGEKHTFTSPEQFWAYLQAQLDLPETTTPQQAEDDFTEETNRRGGKGAEV' A
#
# COMPACT_ATOMS: atom_id res chain seq x y z
N MET A 1 -9.77 12.72 -15.13
CA MET A 1 -9.38 13.53 -13.97
C MET A 1 -8.77 12.58 -12.96
N GLN A 2 -7.45 12.56 -12.82
CA GLN A 2 -6.82 11.85 -11.71
C GLN A 2 -7.10 12.69 -10.46
N LEU A 3 -7.79 12.11 -9.47
CA LEU A 3 -7.92 12.76 -8.17
C LEU A 3 -6.51 12.86 -7.58
N PRO A 4 -6.13 13.99 -6.95
CA PRO A 4 -4.86 14.09 -6.25
C PRO A 4 -4.79 12.98 -5.20
N ASP A 5 -3.62 12.35 -5.07
CA ASP A 5 -3.35 11.37 -3.99
C ASP A 5 -3.57 12.06 -2.65
N TYR A 6 -4.75 11.83 -2.09
CA TYR A 6 -5.23 12.47 -0.87
C TYR A 6 -5.34 11.42 0.23
N HIS A 7 -4.45 11.53 1.21
CA HIS A 7 -4.49 10.71 2.41
C HIS A 7 -4.94 11.55 3.59
N ALA A 8 -6.02 11.13 4.24
CA ALA A 8 -6.51 11.71 5.49
C ALA A 8 -6.39 10.67 6.60
N PHE A 9 -5.96 11.12 7.77
CA PHE A 9 -5.82 10.27 8.95
C PHE A 9 -6.24 11.02 10.21
N LEU A 10 -6.82 10.29 11.16
CA LEU A 10 -7.01 10.77 12.52
C LEU A 10 -5.80 10.38 13.36
N LEU A 11 -4.99 11.38 13.72
CA LEU A 11 -3.86 11.22 14.63
C LEU A 11 -4.32 11.39 16.09
N ARG A 12 -4.03 10.39 16.91
CA ARG A 12 -4.22 10.42 18.36
C ARG A 12 -2.84 10.32 19.02
N VAL A 13 -2.52 11.24 19.92
CA VAL A 13 -1.26 11.21 20.69
C VAL A 13 -1.61 11.31 22.16
N TRP A 14 -1.08 10.40 22.97
CA TRP A 14 -1.36 10.36 24.41
C TRP A 14 -0.18 9.80 25.18
N ARG A 15 -0.19 10.00 26.50
CA ARG A 15 0.70 9.33 27.46
C ARG A 15 -0.13 8.98 28.67
N GLU A 16 0.16 7.84 29.28
CA GLU A 16 -0.60 7.38 30.45
C GLU A 16 -0.36 8.27 31.67
N ASP A 17 0.89 8.70 31.86
CA ASP A 17 1.31 9.57 32.96
C ASP A 17 2.40 10.54 32.51
N GLY A 18 2.72 11.54 33.34
CA GLY A 18 3.77 12.53 33.05
C GLY A 18 5.18 11.92 32.86
N ARG A 19 5.40 10.68 33.29
CA ARG A 19 6.65 9.92 33.11
C ARG A 19 6.57 8.82 32.05
N ALA A 20 5.38 8.52 31.55
CA ALA A 20 5.19 7.49 30.54
C ALA A 20 5.67 7.98 29.16
N PRO A 21 6.19 7.07 28.30
CA PRO A 21 6.51 7.42 26.94
C PRO A 21 5.24 7.85 26.17
N TRP A 22 5.42 8.79 25.24
CA TRP A 22 4.34 9.17 24.35
C TRP A 22 3.99 8.02 23.42
N ARG A 23 2.70 7.73 23.32
CA ARG A 23 2.10 6.81 22.36
C ARG A 23 1.38 7.59 21.29
N ALA A 24 1.35 7.05 20.09
CA ALA A 24 0.58 7.58 18.98
C ALA A 24 -0.29 6.48 18.38
N ALA A 25 -1.44 6.87 17.82
CA ALA A 25 -2.21 6.02 16.93
C ALA A 25 -2.67 6.84 15.75
N LEU A 26 -2.69 6.18 14.60
CA LEU A 26 -3.15 6.73 13.35
C LEU A 26 -4.28 5.85 12.84
N GLU A 27 -5.42 6.46 12.57
CA GLU A 27 -6.63 5.78 12.12
C GLU A 27 -7.02 6.33 10.74
N ASN A 28 -7.16 5.45 9.76
CA ASN A 28 -7.64 5.83 8.44
C ASN A 28 -9.18 5.86 8.46
N PRO A 29 -9.81 7.03 8.26
CA PRO A 29 -11.26 7.16 8.30
C PRO A 29 -11.97 6.46 7.13
N HIS A 30 -11.26 6.19 6.03
CA HIS A 30 -11.84 5.57 4.84
C HIS A 30 -11.84 4.03 4.92
N THR A 31 -10.79 3.44 5.52
CA THR A 31 -10.66 1.98 5.65
C THR A 31 -10.97 1.46 7.06
N GLY A 32 -10.99 2.34 8.07
CA GLY A 32 -11.09 1.96 9.47
C GLY A 32 -9.82 1.35 10.05
N GLU A 33 -8.73 1.29 9.27
CA GLU A 33 -7.47 0.70 9.70
C GLU A 33 -6.80 1.58 10.76
N LYS A 34 -6.34 0.95 11.84
CA LYS A 34 -5.72 1.64 12.97
C LYS A 34 -4.32 1.08 13.24
N HIS A 35 -3.34 1.96 13.19
CA HIS A 35 -1.95 1.69 13.55
C HIS A 35 -1.62 2.35 14.86
N THR A 36 -0.96 1.63 15.77
CA THR A 36 -0.49 2.12 17.06
C THR A 36 1.03 2.10 17.12
N PHE A 37 1.62 3.20 17.58
CA PHE A 37 3.05 3.41 17.67
C PHE A 37 3.45 3.70 19.11
N THR A 38 4.51 3.04 19.55
CA THR A 38 5.09 3.22 20.90
C THR A 38 6.25 4.21 20.92
N SER A 39 6.69 4.67 19.74
CA SER A 39 7.70 5.73 19.61
C SER A 39 7.39 6.66 18.43
N PRO A 40 7.79 7.94 18.52
CA PRO A 40 7.62 8.90 17.43
C PRO A 40 8.34 8.50 16.13
N GLU A 41 9.48 7.81 16.22
CA GLU A 41 10.28 7.40 15.07
C GLU A 41 9.55 6.37 14.22
N GLN A 42 8.86 5.40 14.85
CA GLN A 42 8.04 4.41 14.13
C GLN A 42 6.86 5.07 13.42
N PHE A 43 6.23 6.05 14.07
CA PHE A 43 5.16 6.83 13.46
C PHE A 43 5.65 7.60 12.23
N TRP A 44 6.82 8.24 12.34
CA TRP A 44 7.41 8.97 11.22
C TRP A 44 7.78 8.05 10.07
N ALA A 45 8.43 6.92 10.34
CA ALA A 45 8.77 5.92 9.32
C ALA A 45 7.53 5.40 8.58
N TYR A 46 6.42 5.18 9.30
CA TYR A 46 5.15 4.77 8.68
C TYR A 46 4.59 5.85 7.75
N LEU A 47 4.59 7.11 8.18
CA LEU A 47 4.12 8.22 7.33
C LEU A 47 5.01 8.41 6.11
N GLN A 48 6.33 8.29 6.26
CA GLN A 48 7.25 8.35 5.12
C GLN A 48 6.91 7.24 4.12
N ALA A 49 6.76 5.99 4.56
CA ALA A 49 6.34 4.92 3.68
C ALA A 49 5.04 5.25 2.93
N GLN A 50 3.98 5.70 3.63
CA GLN A 50 2.71 6.05 2.98
C GLN A 50 2.79 7.22 2.00
N LEU A 51 3.70 8.18 2.22
CA LEU A 51 3.87 9.36 1.37
C LEU A 51 4.87 9.14 0.23
N ASP A 52 5.73 8.11 0.31
CA ASP A 52 6.78 7.79 -0.68
C ASP A 52 6.48 6.54 -1.54
N LEU A 53 5.28 5.94 -1.50
CA LEU A 53 4.99 4.79 -2.34
C LEU A 53 4.76 5.16 -3.82
N PRO A 54 5.53 4.52 -4.72
CA PRO A 54 4.97 3.54 -5.65
C PRO A 54 5.25 2.13 -5.15
N GLU A 55 4.30 1.55 -4.41
CA GLU A 55 4.12 0.10 -4.39
C GLU A 55 2.70 -0.20 -4.87
N THR A 56 2.62 -0.35 -6.19
CA THR A 56 1.67 -1.23 -6.85
C THR A 56 1.51 -2.53 -6.08
N THR A 57 0.25 -2.85 -5.77
CA THR A 57 -0.29 -4.20 -5.65
C THR A 57 0.32 -5.13 -4.62
N THR A 58 -0.51 -5.58 -3.68
CA THR A 58 -0.46 -6.97 -3.19
C THR A 58 -1.85 -7.36 -2.65
N PRO A 59 -2.32 -8.61 -2.73
CA PRO A 59 -2.56 -9.42 -3.92
C PRO A 59 -3.93 -10.14 -3.82
N GLN A 60 -4.94 -9.78 -4.61
CA GLN A 60 -6.08 -10.66 -4.85
C GLN A 60 -6.78 -10.21 -6.14
N GLN A 61 -7.01 -11.12 -7.08
CA GLN A 61 -7.70 -10.93 -8.37
C GLN A 61 -6.87 -10.36 -9.53
N ALA A 62 -5.83 -11.10 -9.91
CA ALA A 62 -5.50 -11.32 -11.32
C ALA A 62 -5.02 -12.78 -11.48
N GLU A 63 -5.79 -13.69 -10.89
CA GLU A 63 -5.70 -15.13 -11.13
C GLU A 63 -6.80 -15.52 -12.12
N ASP A 64 -6.95 -14.80 -13.22
CA ASP A 64 -7.75 -15.21 -14.36
C ASP A 64 -7.33 -14.33 -15.53
N ASP A 65 -7.09 -14.94 -16.69
CA ASP A 65 -6.87 -14.27 -17.98
C ASP A 65 -5.44 -13.79 -18.28
N PHE A 66 -4.52 -14.73 -18.51
CA PHE A 66 -3.87 -14.90 -19.82
C PHE A 66 -2.91 -16.10 -19.77
N THR A 67 -3.48 -17.29 -19.89
CA THR A 67 -2.72 -18.46 -20.33
C THR A 67 -2.87 -18.57 -21.85
N GLU A 68 -1.75 -18.82 -22.52
CA GLU A 68 -1.65 -19.29 -23.91
C GLU A 68 -2.02 -18.32 -25.05
N GLU A 69 -1.04 -17.51 -25.49
CA GLU A 69 -0.89 -17.29 -26.94
C GLU A 69 0.60 -17.24 -27.35
N THR A 70 1.30 -18.36 -27.21
CA THR A 70 2.56 -18.60 -27.94
C THR A 70 2.50 -19.82 -28.86
N ASN A 71 1.30 -20.38 -29.10
CA ASN A 71 1.10 -21.53 -29.97
C ASN A 71 0.17 -21.26 -31.17
N ARG A 72 0.42 -20.18 -31.94
CA ARG A 72 -0.15 -20.00 -33.30
C ARG A 72 0.76 -19.19 -34.23
N ARG A 73 1.92 -19.73 -34.59
CA ARG A 73 2.47 -19.54 -35.94
C ARG A 73 3.48 -20.62 -36.30
N GLY A 74 3.02 -21.87 -36.25
CA GLY A 74 3.64 -22.92 -37.04
C GLY A 74 3.35 -22.69 -38.53
N GLY A 75 4.41 -22.61 -39.33
CA GLY A 75 4.57 -23.32 -40.60
C GLY A 75 3.86 -22.79 -41.87
N LYS A 76 4.68 -22.39 -42.85
CA LYS A 76 4.65 -22.67 -44.33
C LYS A 76 5.28 -21.49 -45.09
N GLY A 77 6.11 -21.61 -46.13
CA GLY A 77 6.74 -22.72 -46.88
C GLY A 77 8.14 -22.26 -47.33
N ALA A 78 9.12 -23.14 -47.60
CA ALA A 78 9.28 -23.99 -48.78
C ALA A 78 9.33 -23.22 -50.12
N GLU A 79 10.43 -23.47 -50.86
CA GLU A 79 10.72 -23.15 -52.28
C GLU A 79 11.08 -21.68 -52.60
N VAL A 80 12.13 -21.34 -53.36
CA VAL A 80 13.05 -22.05 -54.30
C VAL A 80 14.43 -21.37 -54.30
#